data_AF-A0A1J6XA26-F1
#
_entry.id   AF-A0A1J6XA26-F1
#
_cell.length_a   1.000
_cell.length_b   1.000
_cell.length_c   1.000
_cell.angle_alpha   90.00
_cell.angle_beta   90.00
_cell.angle_gamma   90.00
#
_symmetry.space_group_name_H-M   'P 1'
#
loop_
_entity.id
_entity.type
_entity.pdbx_description
1 polymer ?
#
loop_
_entity_poly.entity_id
_entity_poly.type
_entity_poly.pdbx_seq_one_letter_code
_entity_poly.pdbx_strand_id
1 'polypeptide(L)'
;MRIVIFSPSGSYGPESLPTLTDADEVIVVSWTGTSALSDERIMVPQRTFGARISAATRGNVMLRTLVRVLPTDSGARFWRATRRDPRVRDAVRRADLIVAPERDGGFAAWSWRRVAERRGREIPAVSGYPAARTAIGQLR
;
A
#
# COMPACT_ATOMS: atom_id res chain seq x y z
N MET A 1 1.49 16.51 8.66
CA MET A 1 0.92 15.89 7.43
C MET A 1 0.73 14.40 7.65
N ARG A 2 -0.35 13.79 7.15
CA ARG A 2 -0.61 12.35 7.32
C ARG A 2 -0.33 11.57 6.03
N ILE A 3 0.69 10.73 6.07
CA ILE A 3 1.14 9.90 4.95
C ILE A 3 0.71 8.45 5.17
N VAL A 4 0.02 7.86 4.20
CA VAL A 4 -0.35 6.43 4.23
C VAL A 4 0.51 5.67 3.24
N ILE A 5 1.28 4.70 3.74
CA ILE A 5 2.20 3.88 2.93
C ILE A 5 1.60 2.49 2.76
N PHE A 6 1.32 2.12 1.50
CA PHE A 6 0.90 0.78 1.11
C PHE A 6 2.12 -0.07 0.75
N SER A 7 2.69 -0.75 1.76
CA SER A 7 3.84 -1.63 1.63
C SER A 7 3.45 -3.06 2.03
N PRO A 8 3.00 -3.90 1.07
CA PRO A 8 2.65 -5.29 1.34
C PRO A 8 3.75 -6.06 2.09
N SER A 9 5.02 -5.83 1.73
CA SER A 9 6.18 -6.44 2.39
C SER A 9 6.54 -5.81 3.74
N GLY A 10 5.81 -4.79 4.21
CA GLY A 10 6.12 -4.05 5.42
C GLY A 10 7.46 -3.29 5.38
N SER A 11 8.17 -3.30 4.26
CA SER A 11 9.44 -2.60 4.12
C SER A 11 9.24 -1.09 4.09
N TYR A 12 9.52 -0.48 5.24
CA TYR A 12 9.60 0.96 5.41
C TYR A 12 10.83 1.29 6.25
N GLY A 13 11.72 2.08 5.65
CA GLY A 13 12.83 2.70 6.34
C GLY A 13 12.53 4.18 6.56
N PRO A 14 12.62 4.72 7.79
CA PRO A 14 12.46 6.15 8.05
C PRO A 14 13.33 7.04 7.15
N GLU A 15 14.52 6.55 6.79
CA GLU A 15 15.48 7.18 5.86
C GLU A 15 15.00 7.28 4.41
N SER A 16 13.95 6.55 4.04
CA SER A 16 13.42 6.52 2.68
C SER A 16 12.62 7.79 2.34
N LEU A 17 12.08 8.48 3.34
CA LEU A 17 11.38 9.75 3.20
C LEU A 17 12.28 10.93 3.61
N PRO A 18 12.02 12.16 3.12
CA PRO A 18 12.73 13.35 3.61
C PRO A 18 12.45 13.53 5.11
N THR A 19 13.31 14.28 5.81
CA THR A 19 13.16 14.53 7.26
C THR A 19 11.74 14.98 7.59
N LEU A 20 10.99 14.08 8.22
CA LEU A 20 9.64 14.30 8.71
C LEU A 20 9.72 15.11 10.00
N THR A 21 8.79 16.03 10.22
CA THR A 21 8.70 16.76 11.49
C THR A 21 7.91 15.92 12.50
N ASP A 22 8.00 16.25 13.79
CA ASP A 22 7.22 15.57 14.85
C ASP A 22 5.69 15.71 14.68
N ALA A 23 5.25 16.62 13.80
CA ALA A 23 3.85 16.81 13.42
C ALA A 23 3.42 15.97 12.20
N ASP A 24 4.34 15.25 11.56
CA ASP A 24 4.05 14.36 10.43
C ASP A 24 3.78 12.93 10.92
N GLU A 25 2.63 12.39 10.51
CA GLU A 25 2.17 11.06 10.91
C GLU A 25 2.31 10.10 9.73
N VAL A 26 3.05 9.00 9.92
CA VAL A 26 3.24 7.98 8.89
C VAL A 26 2.56 6.69 9.32
N ILE A 27 1.57 6.28 8.54
CA ILE A 27 0.84 5.03 8.75
C ILE A 27 1.29 4.02 7.70
N VAL A 28 1.92 2.94 8.15
CA VAL A 28 2.32 1.84 7.26
C VAL A 28 1.25 0.74 7.27
N VAL A 29 0.74 0.42 6.08
CA VAL A 29 -0.21 -0.66 5.85
C VAL A 29 0.51 -1.82 5.18
N SER A 30 0.51 -2.97 5.84
CA SER A 30 1.23 -4.18 5.40
C SER A 30 0.44 -5.45 5.66
N TRP A 31 0.91 -6.59 5.14
CA TRP A 31 0.36 -7.88 5.56
C TRP A 31 0.69 -8.18 7.04
N THR A 32 -0.19 -8.96 7.67
CA THR A 32 0.05 -9.56 9.00
C THR A 32 1.23 -10.53 8.96
N GLY A 33 2.07 -10.49 9.99
CA GLY A 33 3.24 -11.37 10.13
C GLY A 33 4.53 -10.83 9.50
N THR A 34 4.53 -9.57 9.05
CA THR A 34 5.73 -8.92 8.53
C THR A 34 6.40 -8.08 9.61
N SER A 35 7.69 -8.33 9.86
CA SER A 35 8.50 -7.54 10.79
C SER A 35 8.81 -6.20 10.15
N ALA A 36 8.45 -5.12 10.81
CA ALA A 36 8.82 -3.77 10.40
C ALA A 36 9.23 -2.96 11.65
N LEU A 37 9.88 -1.80 11.51
CA LEU A 37 10.42 -0.96 12.62
C LEU A 37 9.81 0.47 12.76
N SER A 38 8.55 0.68 13.16
CA SER A 38 7.83 1.98 13.07
C SER A 38 6.55 2.01 13.93
N ASP A 39 6.18 3.21 14.39
CA ASP A 39 5.27 3.44 15.54
C ASP A 39 3.76 3.33 15.26
N GLU A 40 3.27 3.57 14.03
CA GLU A 40 1.83 3.37 13.72
C GLU A 40 1.61 2.45 12.51
N ARG A 41 0.93 1.32 12.76
CA ARG A 41 0.76 0.24 11.78
C ARG A 41 -0.64 -0.32 11.71
N ILE A 42 -1.02 -0.64 10.47
CA ILE A 42 -2.24 -1.39 10.20
C ILE A 42 -1.87 -2.65 9.44
N MET A 43 -1.86 -3.76 10.17
CA MET A 43 -1.62 -5.08 9.58
C MET A 43 -2.92 -5.68 9.07
N VAL A 44 -2.97 -6.04 7.79
CA VAL A 44 -4.14 -6.66 7.18
C VAL A 44 -3.97 -8.18 7.01
N PRO A 45 -5.02 -8.99 7.18
CA PRO A 45 -4.92 -10.45 7.13
C PRO A 45 -4.59 -10.99 5.75
N GLN A 46 -3.48 -11.72 5.62
CA GLN A 46 -3.12 -12.40 4.37
C GLN A 46 -3.87 -13.74 4.23
N ARG A 47 -4.79 -13.85 3.25
CA ARG A 47 -5.47 -15.13 2.98
C ARG A 47 -4.54 -16.14 2.31
N THR A 48 -4.37 -17.34 2.86
CA THR A 48 -3.42 -18.36 2.38
C THR A 48 -3.74 -18.95 1.00
N PHE A 49 -4.98 -18.85 0.50
CA PHE A 49 -5.41 -19.54 -0.72
C PHE A 49 -4.61 -19.18 -1.98
N GLY A 50 -4.22 -17.91 -2.16
CA GLY A 50 -3.42 -17.52 -3.33
C GLY A 50 -1.94 -17.91 -3.23
N ALA A 51 -1.41 -18.18 -2.04
CA ALA A 51 0.01 -18.57 -1.88
C ALA A 51 0.28 -19.96 -2.46
N ARG A 52 -0.67 -20.90 -2.33
CA ARG A 52 -0.57 -22.25 -2.91
C ARG A 52 -0.63 -22.22 -4.44
N ILE A 53 -1.50 -21.39 -5.01
CA ILE A 53 -1.62 -21.22 -6.48
C ILE A 53 -0.37 -20.53 -7.04
N SER A 54 0.15 -19.49 -6.37
CA SER A 54 1.40 -18.84 -6.77
C SER A 54 2.61 -19.78 -6.68
N ALA A 55 2.65 -20.70 -5.70
CA ALA A 55 3.71 -21.71 -5.60
C ALA A 55 3.64 -22.73 -6.74
N ALA A 56 2.45 -23.24 -7.07
CA ALA A 56 2.24 -24.21 -8.15
C ALA A 56 2.55 -23.65 -9.55
N THR A 57 2.50 -22.32 -9.73
CA THR A 57 2.68 -21.66 -11.02
C THR A 57 4.11 -21.13 -11.27
N ARG A 58 5.05 -21.25 -10.32
CA ARG A 58 6.42 -20.71 -10.45
C ARG A 58 7.19 -21.25 -11.66
N GLY A 59 6.95 -22.49 -12.06
CA GLY A 59 7.65 -23.15 -13.17
C GLY A 59 7.18 -22.75 -14.57
N ASN A 60 6.06 -22.02 -14.73
CA ASN A 60 5.47 -21.78 -16.04
C ASN A 60 5.14 -20.29 -16.25
N VAL A 61 5.73 -19.69 -17.29
CA VAL A 61 5.58 -18.27 -17.65
C VAL A 61 4.14 -17.91 -18.00
N MET A 62 3.42 -18.79 -18.71
CA MET A 62 2.03 -18.59 -19.12
C MET A 62 1.07 -18.56 -17.92
N LEU A 63 1.26 -19.49 -16.98
CA LEU A 63 0.49 -19.52 -15.73
C LEU A 63 0.80 -18.31 -14.84
N ARG A 64 2.04 -17.83 -14.78
CA ARG A 64 2.39 -16.58 -14.08
C ARG A 64 1.68 -15.37 -14.68
N THR A 65 1.52 -15.31 -16.00
CA THR A 65 0.77 -14.23 -16.66
C THR A 65 -0.73 -14.35 -16.38
N LEU A 66 -1.29 -15.56 -16.40
CA LEU A 66 -2.70 -15.79 -16.02
C LEU A 66 -3.00 -15.42 -14.57
N VAL A 67 -2.12 -15.74 -13.62
CA VAL A 67 -2.27 -15.35 -12.20
C VAL A 67 -2.33 -13.83 -12.03
N ARG A 68 -1.70 -13.05 -12.92
CA ARG A 68 -1.72 -11.58 -12.94
C ARG A 68 -3.02 -11.00 -13.46
N VAL A 69 -3.73 -11.73 -14.33
CA VAL A 69 -5.06 -11.34 -14.82
C VAL A 69 -6.16 -11.82 -13.86
N LEU A 70 -5.87 -12.85 -13.07
CA LEU A 70 -6.82 -13.46 -12.16
C LEU A 70 -6.98 -12.66 -10.84
N PRO A 71 -8.12 -12.84 -10.14
CA PRO A 71 -8.38 -12.30 -8.80
C PRO A 71 -7.34 -12.67 -7.73
N THR A 72 -6.42 -13.58 -8.05
CA THR A 72 -5.33 -14.08 -7.22
C THR A 72 -4.10 -13.18 -7.20
N ASP A 73 -4.05 -12.15 -8.06
CA ASP A 73 -2.98 -11.15 -8.06
C ASP A 73 -2.77 -10.55 -6.65
N SER A 74 -1.51 -10.42 -6.25
CA SER A 74 -1.12 -9.96 -4.92
C SER A 74 -1.62 -8.56 -4.62
N GLY A 75 -1.59 -7.64 -5.60
CA GLY A 75 -2.10 -6.29 -5.45
C GLY A 75 -3.63 -6.24 -5.31
N ALA A 76 -4.35 -7.01 -6.13
CA ALA A 76 -5.81 -7.12 -6.02
C ALA A 76 -6.24 -7.71 -4.66
N ARG A 77 -5.49 -8.69 -4.14
CA ARG A 77 -5.73 -9.26 -2.82
C ARG A 77 -5.45 -8.25 -1.71
N PHE A 78 -4.36 -7.51 -1.81
CA PHE A 78 -3.98 -6.49 -0.85
C PHE A 78 -5.02 -5.36 -0.81
N TRP A 79 -5.48 -4.90 -1.97
CA TRP A 79 -6.61 -3.98 -2.06
C TRP A 79 -7.87 -4.49 -1.34
N ARG A 80 -8.28 -5.75 -1.59
CA ARG A 80 -9.47 -6.31 -0.93
C ARG A 80 -9.31 -6.41 0.59
N ALA A 81 -8.11 -6.71 1.06
CA ALA A 81 -7.82 -6.78 2.48
C ALA A 81 -7.88 -5.38 3.11
N THR A 82 -7.18 -4.41 2.53
CA THR A 82 -7.16 -3.01 3.00
C THR A 82 -8.54 -2.36 2.96
N ARG A 83 -9.35 -2.60 1.90
CA ARG A 83 -10.72 -2.06 1.79
C ARG A 83 -11.67 -2.53 2.91
N ARG A 84 -11.48 -3.77 3.38
CA ARG A 84 -12.31 -4.38 4.44
C ARG A 84 -11.93 -3.90 5.83
N ASP A 85 -10.70 -3.42 6.01
CA ASP A 85 -10.22 -2.95 7.29
C ASP A 85 -10.72 -1.51 7.57
N PRO A 86 -11.48 -1.27 8.65
CA PRO A 86 -11.98 0.06 8.98
C PRO A 86 -10.86 1.02 9.38
N ARG A 87 -9.75 0.53 9.96
CA ARG A 87 -8.60 1.36 10.34
C ARG A 87 -7.91 1.92 9.10
N VAL A 88 -7.72 1.08 8.07
CA VAL A 88 -7.13 1.54 6.80
C VAL A 88 -8.03 2.57 6.13
N ARG A 89 -9.35 2.34 6.16
CA ARG A 89 -10.32 3.31 5.63
C ARG A 89 -10.25 4.65 6.34
N ASP A 90 -10.11 4.64 7.66
CA ASP A 90 -9.99 5.85 8.47
C ASP A 90 -8.67 6.59 8.23
N ALA A 91 -7.56 5.84 8.16
CA ALA A 91 -6.25 6.35 7.80
C ALA A 91 -6.27 7.04 6.42
N VAL A 92 -6.79 6.35 5.39
CA VAL A 92 -6.95 6.92 4.05
C VAL A 92 -7.90 8.10 4.06
N ARG A 93 -8.94 8.11 4.91
CA ARG A 93 -9.85 9.26 5.03
C ARG A 93 -9.16 10.51 5.61
N ARG A 94 -8.09 10.37 6.39
CA ARG A 94 -7.34 11.50 6.92
C ARG A 94 -6.00 11.75 6.20
N ALA A 95 -5.69 10.95 5.18
CA ALA A 95 -4.44 11.04 4.45
C ALA A 95 -4.36 12.29 3.57
N ASP A 96 -3.21 12.96 3.63
CA ASP A 96 -2.81 14.02 2.71
C ASP A 96 -2.04 13.45 1.51
N LEU A 97 -1.37 12.29 1.71
CA LEU A 97 -0.58 11.62 0.69
C LEU A 97 -0.70 10.09 0.82
N ILE A 98 -0.84 9.41 -0.31
CA ILE A 98 -0.75 7.96 -0.41
C ILE A 98 0.54 7.57 -1.14
N VAL A 99 1.33 6.68 -0.55
CA VAL A 99 2.59 6.19 -1.13
C VAL A 99 2.52 4.69 -1.33
N ALA A 100 2.91 4.22 -2.51
CA ALA A 100 3.09 2.80 -2.81
C ALA A 100 4.54 2.54 -3.21
N PRO A 101 5.44 2.21 -2.27
CA PRO A 101 6.84 1.93 -2.59
C PRO A 101 7.00 0.65 -3.41
N GLU A 102 6.05 -0.28 -3.25
CA GLU A 102 6.04 -1.58 -3.92
C GLU A 102 4.99 -1.63 -5.02
N ARG A 103 5.30 -2.36 -6.08
CA ARG A 103 4.39 -2.63 -7.20
C ARG A 103 3.02 -3.12 -6.74
N ASP A 104 3.01 -4.07 -5.80
CA ASP A 104 1.77 -4.70 -5.32
C ASP A 104 0.94 -3.74 -4.42
N GLY A 105 1.60 -2.78 -3.78
CA GLY A 105 0.93 -1.66 -3.09
C GLY A 105 0.33 -0.64 -4.06
N GLY A 106 0.89 -0.52 -5.26
CA GLY A 106 0.46 0.45 -6.28
C GLY A 106 -1.00 0.30 -6.69
N PHE A 107 -1.47 -0.93 -6.90
CA PHE A 107 -2.87 -1.17 -7.23
C PHE A 107 -3.82 -0.75 -6.09
N ALA A 108 -3.43 -1.02 -4.83
CA ALA A 108 -4.21 -0.62 -3.67
C ALA A 108 -4.23 0.90 -3.51
N ALA A 109 -3.09 1.57 -3.68
CA ALA A 109 -2.98 3.03 -3.62
C ALA A 109 -3.84 3.71 -4.70
N TRP A 110 -3.76 3.25 -5.95
CA TRP A 110 -4.59 3.74 -7.04
C TRP A 110 -6.09 3.53 -6.76
N SER A 111 -6.46 2.34 -6.28
CA SER A 111 -7.85 2.02 -5.94
C SER A 111 -8.39 2.91 -4.82
N TRP A 112 -7.59 3.17 -3.79
CA TRP A 112 -7.94 4.08 -2.69
C TRP A 112 -8.09 5.52 -3.16
N ARG A 113 -7.18 6.01 -4.01
CA ARG A 113 -7.31 7.32 -4.65
C ARG A 113 -8.63 7.44 -5.41
N ARG A 114 -8.98 6.47 -6.26
CA ARG A 114 -10.25 6.47 -6.99
C ARG A 114 -11.47 6.46 -6.06
N VAL A 115 -11.37 5.78 -4.91
CA VAL A 115 -12.44 5.81 -3.89
C VAL A 115 -12.55 7.18 -3.22
N ALA A 116 -11.44 7.86 -2.96
CA ALA A 116 -11.44 9.22 -2.43
C ALA A 116 -12.00 10.23 -3.43
N GLU A 117 -11.58 10.16 -4.70
CA GLU A 117 -12.06 11.02 -5.78
C GLU A 117 -13.58 10.92 -5.93
N ARG A 118 -14.14 9.70 -5.92
CA ARG A 118 -15.60 9.47 -5.97
C ARG A 118 -16.35 10.05 -4.77
N ARG A 119 -15.65 10.35 -3.67
CA ARG A 119 -16.20 11.00 -2.47
C ARG A 119 -15.88 12.50 -2.44
N GLY A 120 -15.44 13.06 -3.56
CA GLY A 120 -15.13 14.49 -3.69
C GLY A 120 -13.83 14.92 -3.03
N ARG A 121 -12.90 13.99 -2.75
CA ARG A 121 -11.58 14.33 -2.22
C ARG A 121 -10.46 13.90 -3.15
N GLU A 122 -9.63 14.85 -3.53
CA GLU A 122 -8.41 14.56 -4.27
C GLU A 122 -7.29 14.27 -3.26
N ILE A 123 -6.68 13.10 -3.40
CA ILE A 123 -5.50 12.70 -2.61
C ILE A 123 -4.42 12.29 -3.62
N PRO A 124 -3.23 12.91 -3.60
CA PRO A 124 -2.13 12.44 -4.40
C PRO A 124 -1.75 11.01 -4.00
N ALA A 125 -1.58 10.15 -5.02
CA ALA A 125 -1.09 8.79 -4.86
C ALA A 125 0.14 8.61 -5.74
N VAL A 126 1.28 8.28 -5.13
CA VAL A 126 2.58 8.19 -5.80
C VAL A 126 3.18 6.80 -5.63
N SER A 127 3.95 6.39 -6.64
CA SER A 127 4.65 5.10 -6.65
C SER A 127 6.14 5.30 -6.43
N GLY A 128 6.71 4.56 -5.49
CA GLY A 128 8.13 4.63 -5.14
C GLY A 128 8.48 5.78 -4.19
N TYR A 129 9.55 5.56 -3.41
CA TYR A 129 10.07 6.57 -2.49
C TYR A 129 10.55 7.86 -3.17
N PRO A 130 11.25 7.84 -4.33
CA PRO A 130 11.68 9.07 -4.99
C PRO A 130 10.51 10.02 -5.31
N ALA A 131 9.41 9.48 -5.85
CA ALA A 131 8.22 10.27 -6.13
C ALA A 131 7.54 10.78 -4.85
N ALA A 132 7.57 9.98 -3.79
CA ALA A 132 7.09 10.42 -2.47
C ALA A 132 7.91 11.60 -1.94
N ARG A 133 9.24 11.61 -2.10
CA ARG A 133 10.08 12.74 -1.68
C ARG A 133 9.68 14.03 -2.40
N THR A 134 9.49 13.96 -3.72
CA THR A 134 9.06 15.11 -4.52
C THR A 134 7.67 15.59 -4.10
N ALA A 135 6.71 14.67 -3.92
CA ALA A 135 5.36 15.03 -3.51
C ALA A 135 5.31 15.67 -2.12
N ILE A 136 6.09 15.16 -1.16
CA ILE A 136 6.21 15.75 0.17
C ILE A 136 6.80 17.16 0.10
N GLY A 137 7.79 17.38 -0.78
CA GLY A 137 8.36 18.71 -1.00
C GLY A 137 7.39 19.71 -1.64
N GLN A 138 6.34 19.25 -2.33
CA GLN A 138 5.31 20.10 -2.94
C GLN A 138 4.12 20.38 -2.00
N LEU A 139 3.88 19.50 -1.04
CA LEU A 139 2.78 19.60 -0.08
C LEU A 139 3.16 20.37 1.20
N ARG A 140 4.44 20.69 1.37
CA ARG A 140 4.97 21.58 2.41
C ARG A 140 5.01 23.01 1.89
#